data_AF-A0A2R3IVJ5-F1
#
_entry.id   AF-A0A2R3IVJ5-F1
#
_cell.length_a   1.000
_cell.length_b   1.000
_cell.length_c   1.000
_cell.angle_alpha   90.00
_cell.angle_beta   90.00
_cell.angle_gamma   90.00
#
_symmetry.space_group_name_H-M   'P 1'
#
loop_
_entity.id
_entity.type
_entity.pdbx_description
1 polymer ?
#
loop_
_entity_poly.entity_id
_entity_poly.type
_entity_poly.pdbx_seq_one_letter_code
_entity_poly.pdbx_strand_id
1 'polypeptide(L)'
;MDAEDTVDALLVSQKGYVINLHMDFLQRTATRKCKVVGEHASLEWNILDNSVVLYSSLGKKQVLYSDQEYDRNRMYIDELLHFVDVAKGKTSALVTIEQGLETLKLVEALKRSSASGKVISLRDFS
;
A
#
# COMPACT_ATOMS: atom_id res chain seq x y z
N MET A 1 -17.74 -5.91 -17.92
CA MET A 1 -16.54 -5.43 -17.22
C MET A 1 -15.83 -6.67 -16.75
N ASP A 2 -14.73 -7.01 -17.40
CA ASP A 2 -13.86 -8.12 -17.02
C ASP A 2 -12.74 -7.48 -16.18
N ALA A 3 -12.93 -7.44 -14.86
CA ALA A 3 -11.90 -6.97 -13.94
C ALA A 3 -11.06 -8.17 -13.54
N GLU A 4 -9.74 -8.01 -13.43
CA GLU A 4 -8.87 -9.08 -12.93
C GLU A 4 -9.30 -9.43 -11.50
N ASP A 5 -9.73 -10.68 -11.27
CA ASP A 5 -10.18 -11.15 -9.95
C ASP A 5 -9.01 -11.29 -8.96
N THR A 6 -7.76 -11.33 -9.45
CA THR A 6 -6.55 -11.52 -8.65
C THR A 6 -5.35 -10.87 -9.34
N VAL A 7 -4.50 -10.21 -8.55
CA VAL A 7 -3.21 -9.64 -8.94
C VAL A 7 -2.15 -10.17 -7.98
N ASP A 8 -1.12 -10.80 -8.55
CA ASP A 8 0.10 -11.19 -7.87
C ASP A 8 1.30 -10.54 -8.56
N ALA A 9 2.00 -9.66 -7.84
CA ALA A 9 3.10 -8.89 -8.39
C ALA A 9 4.34 -8.96 -7.52
N LEU A 10 5.49 -9.15 -8.18
CA LEU A 10 6.81 -9.04 -7.60
C LEU A 10 7.50 -7.78 -8.16
N LEU A 11 7.80 -6.85 -7.27
CA LEU A 11 8.41 -5.56 -7.60
C LEU A 11 9.80 -5.48 -6.97
N VAL A 12 10.74 -4.87 -7.68
CA VAL A 12 12.08 -4.58 -7.16
C VAL A 12 12.34 -3.09 -7.26
N SER A 13 12.54 -2.44 -6.11
CA SER A 13 12.88 -1.02 -6.08
C SER A 13 14.30 -0.77 -6.58
N GLN A 14 14.62 0.48 -6.93
CA GLN A 14 15.98 0.87 -7.31
C GLN A 14 17.02 0.66 -6.18
N LYS A 15 16.56 0.61 -4.92
CA LYS A 15 17.39 0.33 -3.75
C LYS A 15 17.52 -1.17 -3.42
N GLY A 16 16.93 -2.04 -4.25
CA GLY A 16 17.00 -3.50 -4.08
C GLY A 16 15.93 -4.08 -3.14
N TYR A 17 15.01 -3.27 -2.59
CA TYR A 17 13.88 -3.82 -1.84
C TYR A 17 12.97 -4.67 -2.74
N VAL A 18 12.68 -5.88 -2.29
CA VAL A 18 11.73 -6.80 -2.93
C VAL A 18 10.36 -6.60 -2.28
N ILE A 19 9.36 -6.32 -3.09
CA ILE A 19 8.00 -6.04 -2.66
C ILE A 19 7.09 -7.08 -3.31
N ASN A 20 6.31 -7.77 -2.49
CA ASN A 20 5.25 -8.67 -2.95
C ASN A 20 3.92 -7.96 -2.74
N LEU A 21 3.12 -7.88 -3.81
CA LEU A 21 1.77 -7.34 -3.77
C LEU A 21 0.80 -8.43 -4.20
N HIS A 22 -0.11 -8.77 -3.31
CA HIS A 22 -1.21 -9.69 -3.56
C HIS A 22 -2.52 -8.97 -3.31
N MET A 23 -3.42 -8.99 -4.27
CA MET A 23 -4.77 -8.43 -4.18
C MET A 23 -5.72 -9.35 -4.90
N ASP A 24 -6.87 -9.63 -4.30
CA ASP A 24 -7.88 -10.48 -4.92
C ASP A 24 -9.28 -10.15 -4.40
N PHE A 25 -10.29 -10.54 -5.19
CA PHE A 25 -11.71 -10.49 -4.82
C PHE A 25 -12.24 -11.87 -4.39
N LEU A 26 -11.40 -12.90 -4.32
CA LEU A 26 -11.77 -14.29 -4.08
C LEU A 26 -11.76 -14.67 -2.59
N GLN A 27 -11.09 -13.87 -1.76
CA GLN A 27 -10.99 -14.06 -0.31
C GLN A 27 -12.38 -14.10 0.34
N ARG A 28 -12.63 -15.16 1.13
CA ARG A 28 -13.86 -15.30 1.94
C ARG A 28 -13.94 -14.29 3.08
N THR A 29 -12.79 -13.86 3.59
CA THR A 29 -12.66 -12.87 4.65
C THR A 29 -11.72 -11.78 4.17
N ALA A 30 -12.16 -10.53 4.26
CA ALA A 30 -11.34 -9.40 3.84
C ALA A 30 -10.01 -9.37 4.61
N THR A 31 -8.91 -9.18 3.89
CA THR A 31 -7.57 -8.98 4.48
C THR A 31 -7.00 -7.66 4.00
N ARG A 32 -6.49 -6.85 4.92
CA ARG A 32 -5.74 -5.62 4.60
C ARG A 32 -4.53 -5.52 5.49
N LYS A 33 -3.40 -6.03 5.00
CA LYS A 33 -2.15 -6.11 5.75
C LYS A 33 -0.97 -5.59 4.95
N CYS A 34 -0.06 -4.93 5.63
CA CYS A 34 1.26 -4.59 5.10
C CYS A 34 2.32 -5.15 6.05
N LYS A 35 3.32 -5.84 5.52
CA LYS A 35 4.43 -6.38 6.30
C LYS A 35 5.75 -5.84 5.77
N VAL A 36 6.53 -5.23 6.65
CA VAL A 36 7.89 -4.77 6.34
C VAL A 36 8.86 -5.65 7.12
N VAL A 37 9.80 -6.26 6.40
CA VAL A 37 10.82 -7.15 6.99
C VAL A 37 12.16 -6.46 6.90
N GLY A 38 12.78 -6.22 8.04
CA GLY A 38 14.15 -5.75 8.17
C GLY A 38 15.06 -6.81 8.79
N GLU A 39 16.34 -6.49 8.90
CA GLU A 39 17.38 -7.40 9.41
C GLU A 39 17.11 -7.88 10.84
N HIS A 40 16.64 -6.99 11.72
CA HIS A 40 16.49 -7.28 13.15
C HIS A 40 15.04 -7.46 13.60
N ALA A 41 14.07 -7.08 12.77
CA ALA A 41 12.66 -7.15 13.10
C ALA A 41 11.75 -7.14 11.87
N SER A 42 10.53 -7.60 12.06
CA SER A 42 9.42 -7.41 11.13
C SER A 42 8.33 -6.55 11.76
N LEU A 43 7.75 -5.65 10.98
CA LEU A 43 6.55 -4.89 11.31
C LEU A 43 5.38 -5.46 10.52
N GLU A 44 4.26 -5.75 11.19
CA GLU A 44 2.99 -6.06 10.56
C GLU A 44 1.97 -4.98 10.93
N TRP A 45 1.37 -4.37 9.91
CA TRP A 45 0.23 -3.49 10.05
C TRP A 45 -1.02 -4.23 9.57
N ASN A 46 -1.99 -4.42 10.46
CA ASN A 46 -3.33 -4.86 10.11
C ASN A 46 -4.26 -3.65 10.11
N ILE A 47 -4.73 -3.27 8.92
CA ILE A 47 -5.60 -2.10 8.73
C ILE A 47 -7.01 -2.38 9.27
N LEU A 48 -7.49 -3.62 9.21
CA LEU A 48 -8.83 -3.97 9.70
C LEU A 48 -8.91 -3.91 11.23
N ASP A 49 -7.85 -4.35 11.91
CA ASP A 49 -7.71 -4.28 13.36
C ASP A 49 -7.12 -2.95 13.84
N ASN A 50 -6.78 -2.06 12.90
CA ASN A 50 -6.06 -0.81 13.12
C ASN A 50 -4.91 -0.96 14.12
N SER A 51 -4.01 -1.92 13.85
CA SER A 51 -2.92 -2.27 14.76
C SER A 51 -1.59 -2.47 14.07
N VAL A 52 -0.53 -2.06 14.74
CA VAL A 52 0.86 -2.23 14.30
C VAL A 52 1.59 -3.09 15.32
N VAL A 53 2.15 -4.21 14.86
CA VAL A 53 2.86 -5.17 15.70
C VAL A 53 4.28 -5.33 15.22
N LEU A 54 5.24 -5.20 16.14
CA LEU A 54 6.64 -5.50 15.94
C LEU A 54 6.96 -6.92 16.39
N TYR A 55 7.67 -7.65 15.55
CA TYR A 55 8.23 -8.97 15.83
C TYR A 55 9.76 -8.85 15.77
N SER A 56 10.42 -8.93 16.92
CA SER A 56 11.89 -8.94 16.98
C SER A 56 12.46 -10.29 16.52
N SER A 57 13.72 -10.30 16.08
CA SER A 57 14.46 -11.52 15.73
C SER A 57 14.57 -12.53 16.88
N LEU A 58 14.42 -12.09 18.13
CA LEU A 58 14.41 -12.93 19.33
C LEU A 58 13.02 -13.55 19.63
N GLY A 59 12.05 -13.41 18.72
CA GLY A 59 10.70 -13.95 18.87
C GLY A 59 9.77 -13.13 19.78
N LYS A 60 10.25 -12.01 20.34
CA LYS A 60 9.39 -11.11 21.13
C LYS A 60 8.41 -10.37 20.22
N LYS A 61 7.12 -10.46 20.55
CA LYS A 61 6.02 -9.68 19.97
C LYS A 61 5.77 -8.43 20.81
N GLN A 62 5.62 -7.28 20.16
CA GLN A 62 5.24 -6.03 20.81
C GLN A 62 4.17 -5.32 19.98
N VAL A 63 3.05 -4.96 20.60
CA VAL A 63 2.05 -4.10 19.98
C VAL A 63 2.55 -2.65 20.10
N LEU A 64 2.83 -2.01 18.97
CA LEU A 64 3.27 -0.61 18.91
C LEU A 64 2.08 0.34 18.89
N TYR A 65 0.98 -0.09 18.27
CA TYR A 65 -0.26 0.67 18.16
C TYR A 65 -1.44 -0.29 18.02
N SER A 66 -2.58 0.04 18.61
CA SER A 66 -3.84 -0.69 18.42
C SER A 66 -5.00 0.21 18.84
N ASP A 67 -5.96 0.40 17.93
CA ASP A 67 -7.21 1.10 18.21
C ASP A 67 -8.35 0.44 17.44
N GLN A 68 -8.91 -0.61 18.03
CA GLN A 68 -9.94 -1.45 17.40
C GLN A 68 -11.29 -0.74 17.25
N GLU A 69 -11.53 0.28 18.07
CA GLU A 69 -12.76 1.08 18.07
C GLU A 69 -12.66 2.28 17.10
N TYR A 70 -11.55 2.42 16.37
CA TYR A 70 -11.38 3.47 15.39
C TYR A 70 -12.47 3.42 14.32
N ASP A 71 -13.29 4.48 14.27
CA ASP A 71 -14.24 4.66 13.18
C ASP A 71 -13.47 4.93 11.87
N ARG A 72 -13.38 3.91 11.02
CA ARG A 72 -12.75 4.02 9.70
C ARG A 72 -13.37 5.11 8.83
N ASN A 73 -14.63 5.49 9.06
CA ASN A 73 -15.22 6.62 8.34
C ASN A 73 -14.48 7.92 8.62
N ARG A 74 -13.85 8.05 9.79
CA ARG A 74 -13.07 9.22 10.17
C ARG A 74 -11.94 9.50 9.20
N MET A 75 -11.25 8.46 8.71
CA MET A 75 -10.18 8.59 7.71
C MET A 75 -10.67 9.30 6.44
N TYR A 76 -11.85 8.92 5.92
CA TYR A 76 -12.42 9.55 4.73
C TYR A 76 -12.86 10.99 4.99
N ILE A 77 -13.41 11.28 6.17
CA ILE A 77 -13.75 12.64 6.58
C ILE A 77 -12.50 13.51 6.65
N ASP A 78 -11.43 13.00 7.27
CA ASP A 78 -10.16 13.72 7.40
C ASP A 78 -9.53 13.97 6.01
N GLU A 79 -9.64 13.03 5.06
CA GLU A 79 -9.18 13.21 3.67
C GLU A 79 -9.95 14.33 2.94
N LEU A 80 -11.29 14.37 3.08
CA LEU A 80 -12.12 15.42 2.47
C LEU A 80 -11.84 16.80 3.07
N LEU A 81 -11.66 16.88 4.40
CA LEU A 81 -11.29 18.12 5.07
C LEU A 81 -9.90 18.59 4.62
N HIS A 82 -8.94 17.67 4.51
CA HIS A 82 -7.61 17.97 3.97
C HIS A 82 -7.68 18.54 2.56
N PHE A 83 -8.47 17.93 1.67
CA PHE A 83 -8.70 18.44 0.31
C PHE A 83 -9.22 19.89 0.33
N VAL A 84 -10.20 20.20 1.19
CA VAL A 84 -10.75 21.56 1.32
C VAL A 84 -9.70 22.55 1.83
N ASP A 85 -8.86 22.16 2.80
CA ASP A 85 -7.81 23.03 3.33
C ASP A 85 -6.69 23.27 2.31
N VAL A 86 -6.35 22.28 1.49
CA VAL A 86 -5.45 22.44 0.33
C VAL A 86 -6.05 23.41 -0.69
N ALA A 87 -7.32 23.25 -1.04
CA ALA A 87 -8.01 24.13 -2.00
C ALA A 87 -8.10 25.59 -1.50
N LYS A 88 -8.11 25.79 -0.18
CA LYS A 88 -8.07 27.12 0.46
C LYS A 88 -6.65 27.65 0.70
N GLY A 89 -5.61 26.92 0.31
CA GLY A 89 -4.20 27.31 0.48
C GLY A 89 -3.70 27.29 1.93
N LYS A 90 -4.39 26.57 2.83
CA LYS A 90 -4.02 26.50 4.25
C LYS A 90 -2.95 25.44 4.55
N THR A 91 -2.87 24.41 3.71
CA THR A 91 -1.91 23.31 3.85
C THR A 91 -1.49 22.80 2.47
N SER A 92 -0.37 22.07 2.42
CA SER A 92 0.08 21.37 1.22
C SER A 92 -0.63 20.02 1.06
N ALA A 93 -0.78 19.55 -0.18
CA ALA A 93 -1.31 18.22 -0.43
C ALA A 93 -0.40 17.15 0.20
N LEU A 94 -0.99 16.17 0.92
CA LEU A 94 -0.27 15.01 1.44
C LEU A 94 0.14 14.06 0.31
N VAL A 95 -0.66 14.02 -0.75
CA VAL A 95 -0.40 13.28 -1.99
C VAL A 95 -0.49 14.26 -3.14
N THR A 96 0.60 14.43 -3.90
CA THR A 96 0.64 15.33 -5.06
C THR A 96 0.11 14.65 -6.33
N ILE A 97 -0.19 15.46 -7.35
CA ILE A 97 -0.62 14.93 -8.66
C ILE A 97 0.47 14.06 -9.28
N GLU A 98 1.74 14.43 -9.09
CA GLU A 98 2.90 13.67 -9.58
C GLU A 98 2.97 12.29 -8.92
N GLN A 99 2.70 12.18 -7.61
CA GLN A 99 2.64 10.89 -6.92
C GLN A 99 1.45 10.03 -7.41
N GLY A 100 0.32 10.66 -7.73
CA GLY A 100 -0.80 9.99 -8.39
C GLY A 100 -0.42 9.45 -9.78
N LEU A 101 0.32 10.23 -10.57
CA LEU A 101 0.83 9.81 -11.87
C LEU A 101 1.80 8.62 -11.76
N GLU A 102 2.73 8.64 -10.80
CA GLU A 102 3.65 7.52 -10.56
C GLU A 102 2.90 6.22 -10.20
N THR A 103 1.80 6.34 -9.44
CA THR A 103 0.91 5.21 -9.14
C THR A 103 0.27 4.63 -10.41
N LEU A 104 -0.23 5.50 -11.30
CA LEU A 104 -0.82 5.06 -12.57
C LEU A 104 0.21 4.40 -13.49
N LYS A 105 1.45 4.92 -13.55
CA LYS A 105 2.55 4.28 -14.29
C LYS A 105 2.84 2.88 -13.77
N LEU A 106 2.83 2.69 -12.45
CA LEU A 106 3.00 1.36 -11.84
C LEU A 106 1.88 0.41 -12.25
N VAL A 107 0.62 0.84 -12.20
CA VAL A 107 -0.53 0.03 -12.63
C VAL A 107 -0.39 -0.41 -14.09
N GLU A 108 -0.02 0.51 -14.98
CA GLU A 108 0.19 0.20 -16.39
C GLU A 108 1.38 -0.76 -16.61
N ALA A 109 2.48 -0.60 -15.88
CA ALA A 109 3.62 -1.51 -15.94
C ALA A 109 3.25 -2.94 -15.51
N LEU A 110 2.45 -3.08 -14.45
CA LEU A 110 1.94 -4.37 -13.99
C LEU A 110 1.09 -5.06 -15.06
N LYS A 111 0.18 -4.31 -15.70
CA LYS A 111 -0.66 -4.83 -16.80
C LYS A 111 0.17 -5.29 -17.99
N ARG A 112 1.17 -4.49 -18.41
CA ARG A 112 2.10 -4.88 -19.49
C ARG A 112 2.94 -6.10 -19.12
N SER A 113 3.37 -6.20 -17.87
CA SER A 113 4.11 -7.35 -17.36
C SER A 113 3.24 -8.61 -17.42
N SER A 114 1.98 -8.53 -16.98
CA SER A 114 1.02 -9.63 -17.04
C SER A 114 0.76 -10.09 -18.48
N ALA A 115 0.49 -9.15 -19.40
CA ALA A 115 0.19 -9.47 -20.80
C ALA A 115 1.39 -10.02 -21.58
N SER A 116 2.62 -9.59 -21.25
CA SER A 116 3.83 -9.97 -21.99
C SER A 116 4.64 -11.10 -21.35
N GLY A 117 4.39 -11.40 -20.07
CA GLY A 117 5.20 -12.32 -19.28
C GLY A 117 6.63 -11.83 -19.02
N LYS A 118 6.89 -10.52 -19.18
CA LYS A 118 8.24 -9.92 -19.05
C LYS A 118 8.27 -8.90 -17.92
N VAL A 119 9.46 -8.72 -17.35
CA VAL A 119 9.73 -7.63 -16.42
C VAL A 119 9.66 -6.30 -17.17
N ILE A 120 8.84 -5.37 -16.67
CA ILE A 120 8.70 -4.01 -17.21
C ILE A 120 9.37 -3.02 -16.27
N SER A 121 10.17 -2.10 -16.81
CA SER A 121 10.81 -1.05 -16.02
C SER A 121 9.90 0.17 -15.92
N LEU A 122 9.77 0.76 -14.72
CA LEU A 122 9.04 2.02 -14.58
C LEU A 122 9.73 3.19 -15.31
N ARG A 123 11.01 3.04 -15.67
CA ARG A 123 11.73 4.01 -16.52
C ARG A 123 11.20 4.03 -17.96
N ASP A 124 10.43 3.03 -18.38
CA ASP A 124 9.85 3.00 -19.73
C ASP A 124 8.65 3.97 -19.86
N PHE A 125 8.29 4.64 -18.76
CA PHE A 125 7.18 5.60 -18.65
C PHE A 125 7.64 7.02 -18.31
N SER A 126 8.96 7.29 -18.38
CA SER A 126 9.56 8.60 -18.11
C SER A 126 9.47 9.55 -19.29
#